data_AF-U1PJY1-F1
#
_entry.id   AF-U1PJY1-F1
#
_cell.length_a   1.000
_cell.length_b   1.000
_cell.length_c   1.000
_cell.angle_alpha   90.00
_cell.angle_beta   90.00
_cell.angle_gamma   90.00
#
_symmetry.space_group_name_H-M   'P 1'
#
loop_
_entity.id
_entity.type
_entity.pdbx_description
1 polymer ?
#
loop_
_entity_poly.entity_id
_entity_poly.type
_entity_poly.pdbx_seq_one_letter_code
_entity_poly.pdbx_strand_id
1 'polypeptide(L)'
;MRDKAHNNARKSLRECAVYADRVGVPLCVENQPIDDRDIRHTTTVADLASAVSIDGTDASLDVTVDIGHANVNGHEYQEFVEKFGDQIRVCHLHDNDGTSDQHEPLRDYDEFMTAIPADYFVFEMTSLADIGVSVGRPDVTVPECEL
;
A
#
# COMPACT_ATOMS: atom_id res chain seq x y z
N MET A 1 0.81 -12.98 23.82
CA MET A 1 0.76 -11.52 23.59
C MET A 1 0.61 -11.21 22.10
N ARG A 2 1.43 -11.80 21.23
CA ARG A 2 1.36 -11.67 19.77
C ARG A 2 0.01 -12.06 19.17
N ASP A 3 -0.51 -13.25 19.48
CA ASP A 3 -1.83 -13.69 18.98
C ASP A 3 -2.97 -12.78 19.42
N LYS A 4 -2.87 -12.22 20.63
CA LYS A 4 -3.86 -11.25 21.14
C LYS A 4 -3.79 -9.95 20.34
N ALA A 5 -2.60 -9.46 20.00
CA ALA A 5 -2.44 -8.26 19.18
C ALA A 5 -3.00 -8.47 17.76
N HIS A 6 -2.67 -9.61 17.14
CA HIS A 6 -3.19 -9.97 15.81
C HIS A 6 -4.73 -10.09 15.80
N ASN A 7 -5.31 -10.78 16.80
CA ASN A 7 -6.77 -10.90 16.92
C ASN A 7 -7.45 -9.55 17.18
N ASN A 8 -6.81 -8.68 17.96
CA ASN A 8 -7.31 -7.32 18.19
C ASN A 8 -7.30 -6.51 16.89
N ALA A 9 -6.22 -6.59 16.09
CA ALA A 9 -6.14 -5.92 14.79
C ALA A 9 -7.26 -6.39 13.83
N ARG A 10 -7.47 -7.71 13.73
CA ARG A 10 -8.59 -8.28 12.94
C ARG A 10 -9.95 -7.79 13.42
N LYS A 11 -10.14 -7.68 14.75
CA LYS A 11 -11.38 -7.14 15.32
C LYS A 11 -11.57 -5.67 14.96
N SER A 12 -10.53 -4.86 15.09
CA SER A 12 -10.57 -3.43 14.73
C SER A 12 -10.86 -3.24 13.24
N LEU A 13 -10.21 -4.01 12.36
CA LEU A 13 -10.47 -3.95 10.92
C LEU A 13 -11.95 -4.24 10.59
N ARG A 14 -12.56 -5.23 11.25
CA ARG A 14 -14.00 -5.53 11.08
C ARG A 14 -14.90 -4.40 11.55
N GLU A 15 -14.60 -3.80 12.70
CA GLU A 15 -15.38 -2.67 13.21
C GLU A 15 -15.26 -1.46 12.27
N CYS A 16 -14.05 -1.19 11.75
CA CYS A 16 -13.83 -0.16 10.74
C CYS A 16 -14.55 -0.47 9.43
N ALA A 17 -14.56 -1.73 8.98
CA ALA A 17 -15.24 -2.16 7.76
C ALA A 17 -16.73 -1.83 7.78
N VAL A 18 -17.41 -2.13 8.90
CA VAL A 18 -18.83 -1.82 9.09
C VAL A 18 -19.09 -0.31 8.99
N TYR A 19 -18.20 0.51 9.55
CA TYR A 19 -18.34 1.95 9.48
C TYR A 19 -18.05 2.50 8.08
N ALA A 20 -17.00 2.00 7.43
CA ALA A 20 -16.58 2.33 6.07
C ALA A 20 -17.72 2.08 5.06
N ASP A 21 -18.33 0.89 5.12
CA ASP A 21 -19.52 0.55 4.33
C ASP A 21 -20.69 1.51 4.60
N ARG A 22 -20.98 1.79 5.88
CA ARG A 22 -22.06 2.70 6.28
C ARG A 22 -21.91 4.12 5.71
N VAL A 23 -20.67 4.60 5.56
CA VAL A 23 -20.40 5.95 5.02
C VAL A 23 -20.03 5.94 3.54
N GLY A 24 -19.99 4.77 2.90
CA GLY A 24 -19.68 4.61 1.47
C GLY A 24 -18.23 4.94 1.12
N VAL A 25 -17.28 4.70 2.03
CA VAL A 25 -15.84 4.93 1.81
C VAL A 25 -15.11 3.58 1.86
N PRO A 26 -14.35 3.20 0.83
CA PRO A 26 -13.52 1.99 0.85
C PRO A 26 -12.53 1.96 2.03
N LEU A 27 -12.40 0.80 2.68
CA LEU A 27 -11.35 0.53 3.66
C LEU A 27 -10.33 -0.41 3.03
N CYS A 28 -9.13 0.09 2.79
CA CYS A 28 -8.05 -0.65 2.16
C CYS A 28 -7.03 -1.15 3.19
N VAL A 29 -6.56 -2.39 3.05
CA VAL A 29 -5.41 -2.92 3.79
C VAL A 29 -4.21 -2.97 2.87
N GLU A 30 -3.04 -2.58 3.38
CA GLU A 30 -1.81 -2.45 2.61
C GLU A 30 -0.85 -3.63 2.82
N ASN A 31 -0.14 -4.05 1.77
CA ASN A 31 1.06 -4.89 1.95
C ASN A 31 2.17 -4.09 2.61
N GLN A 32 2.82 -4.68 3.60
CA GLN A 32 3.79 -3.98 4.45
C GLN A 32 5.20 -4.56 4.24
N PRO A 33 6.27 -3.77 4.32
CA PRO A 33 7.63 -4.26 4.23
C PRO A 33 7.97 -5.09 5.48
N ILE A 34 8.87 -6.06 5.36
CA ILE A 34 9.40 -6.81 6.52
C ILE A 34 10.20 -5.86 7.42
N ASP A 35 10.10 -6.07 8.72
CA ASP A 35 10.77 -5.24 9.73
C ASP A 35 11.41 -6.11 10.81
N ASP A 36 12.66 -5.81 11.17
CA ASP A 36 13.42 -6.57 12.17
C ASP A 36 12.95 -6.33 13.61
N ARG A 37 12.23 -5.23 13.85
CA ARG A 37 11.80 -4.79 15.19
C ARG A 37 10.33 -5.12 15.42
N ASP A 38 9.50 -4.83 14.43
CA ASP A 38 8.05 -4.93 14.52
C ASP A 38 7.48 -6.08 13.67
N ILE A 39 6.52 -6.82 14.23
CA ILE A 39 5.84 -7.89 13.48
C ILE A 39 4.72 -7.27 12.66
N ARG A 40 4.90 -7.28 11.34
CA ARG A 40 3.88 -6.91 10.36
C ARG A 40 3.19 -8.17 9.84
N HIS A 41 1.88 -8.08 9.60
CA HIS A 41 1.01 -9.23 9.32
C HIS A 41 0.48 -9.26 7.88
N THR A 42 1.06 -8.44 6.99
CA THR A 42 0.67 -8.30 5.59
C THR A 42 1.91 -8.25 4.68
N THR A 43 2.96 -8.97 5.05
CA THR A 43 4.26 -8.93 4.35
C THR A 43 4.33 -9.81 3.12
N THR A 44 3.41 -10.76 2.96
CA THR A 44 3.30 -11.60 1.76
C THR A 44 1.93 -11.47 1.12
N VAL A 45 1.79 -11.87 -0.13
CA VAL A 45 0.50 -11.94 -0.84
C VAL A 45 -0.52 -12.79 -0.07
N ALA A 46 -0.08 -13.91 0.52
CA ALA A 46 -0.94 -14.79 1.30
C ALA A 46 -1.36 -14.16 2.63
N ASP A 47 -0.45 -13.46 3.30
CA ASP A 47 -0.74 -12.77 4.56
C ASP A 47 -1.74 -11.63 4.35
N LEU A 48 -1.55 -10.83 3.29
CA LEU A 48 -2.50 -9.78 2.93
C LEU A 48 -3.88 -10.36 2.58
N ALA A 49 -3.93 -11.44 1.80
CA ALA A 49 -5.18 -12.13 1.48
C ALA A 49 -5.92 -12.63 2.74
N SER A 50 -5.17 -13.13 3.73
CA SER A 50 -5.71 -13.53 5.03
C SER A 50 -6.23 -12.34 5.84
N ALA A 51 -5.55 -11.19 5.76
CA ALA A 51 -5.92 -9.97 6.48
C ALA A 51 -7.19 -9.30 5.93
N VAL A 52 -7.38 -9.27 4.61
CA VAL A 52 -8.56 -8.68 3.97
C VAL A 52 -9.81 -9.57 4.03
N SER A 53 -9.64 -10.84 4.36
CA SER A 53 -10.76 -11.79 4.48
C SER A 53 -11.52 -11.61 5.80
N ILE A 54 -12.83 -11.37 5.74
CA ILE A 54 -13.70 -11.22 6.91
C ILE A 54 -14.36 -12.56 7.25
N ASP A 55 -13.92 -13.18 8.36
CA ASP A 55 -14.44 -14.46 8.85
C ASP A 55 -15.98 -14.51 8.86
N GLY A 56 -16.55 -15.56 8.26
CA GLY A 56 -17.99 -15.83 8.27
C GLY A 56 -18.81 -15.04 7.24
N THR A 57 -18.14 -14.35 6.30
CA THR A 57 -18.78 -13.65 5.18
C THR A 57 -18.01 -13.87 3.88
N ASP A 58 -18.69 -13.72 2.74
CA ASP A 58 -18.03 -13.65 1.42
C ASP A 58 -17.48 -12.24 1.12
N ALA A 59 -17.59 -11.31 2.07
CA ALA A 59 -17.07 -9.96 1.93
C ALA A 59 -15.57 -9.92 2.24
N SER A 60 -14.82 -9.18 1.42
CA SER A 60 -13.43 -8.83 1.66
C SER A 60 -13.26 -7.32 1.77
N LEU A 61 -12.20 -6.91 2.44
CA LEU A 61 -11.72 -5.53 2.39
C LEU A 61 -11.01 -5.27 1.07
N ASP A 62 -11.02 -4.01 0.66
CA ASP A 62 -10.23 -3.52 -0.44
C ASP A 62 -8.73 -3.50 -0.10
N VAL A 63 -7.88 -3.26 -1.09
CA VAL A 63 -6.43 -3.38 -0.97
C VAL A 63 -5.73 -2.11 -1.46
N THR A 64 -4.71 -1.71 -0.71
CA THR A 64 -3.66 -0.81 -1.20
C THR A 64 -2.46 -1.68 -1.58
N VAL A 65 -2.00 -1.58 -2.82
CA VAL A 65 -0.75 -2.21 -3.25
C VAL A 65 0.37 -1.18 -3.20
N ASP A 66 1.35 -1.40 -2.35
CA ASP A 66 2.60 -0.65 -2.36
C ASP A 66 3.67 -1.45 -3.10
N ILE A 67 4.13 -0.91 -4.22
CA ILE A 67 5.12 -1.58 -5.08
C ILE A 67 6.52 -1.60 -4.46
N GLY A 68 6.86 -0.58 -3.66
CA GLY A 68 8.15 -0.50 -2.99
C GLY A 68 8.25 -1.52 -1.86
N HIS A 69 7.19 -1.68 -1.06
CA HIS A 69 7.09 -2.73 -0.05
C HIS A 69 7.16 -4.13 -0.66
N ALA A 70 6.56 -4.34 -1.84
CA ALA A 70 6.66 -5.60 -2.55
C ALA A 70 8.12 -5.91 -2.92
N ASN A 71 8.86 -4.93 -3.46
CA ASN A 71 10.27 -5.06 -3.82
C ASN A 71 11.15 -5.38 -2.59
N VAL A 72 10.96 -4.67 -1.46
CA VAL A 72 11.68 -4.93 -0.19
C VAL A 72 11.47 -6.37 0.29
N ASN A 73 10.28 -6.92 0.07
CA ASN A 73 9.95 -8.28 0.48
C ASN A 73 10.35 -9.35 -0.54
N GLY A 74 10.93 -8.96 -1.68
CA GLY A 74 11.31 -9.86 -2.76
C GLY A 74 10.11 -10.45 -3.51
N HIS A 75 8.99 -9.73 -3.55
CA HIS A 75 7.79 -10.09 -4.32
C HIS A 75 7.67 -9.21 -5.56
N GLU A 76 7.21 -9.81 -6.66
CA GLU A 76 6.82 -9.05 -7.84
C GLU A 76 5.42 -8.45 -7.61
N TYR A 77 5.21 -7.16 -7.93
CA TYR A 77 3.91 -6.51 -7.73
C TYR A 77 2.77 -7.21 -8.50
N GLN A 78 3.11 -7.87 -9.61
CA GLN A 78 2.19 -8.64 -10.45
C GLN A 78 1.53 -9.78 -9.66
N GLU A 79 2.21 -10.36 -8.66
CA GLU A 79 1.61 -11.39 -7.79
C GLU A 79 0.42 -10.81 -7.00
N PHE A 80 0.52 -9.55 -6.57
CA PHE A 80 -0.57 -8.84 -5.90
C PHE A 80 -1.69 -8.50 -6.90
N VAL A 81 -1.34 -8.02 -8.10
CA VAL A 81 -2.33 -7.73 -9.16
C VAL A 81 -3.12 -8.98 -9.52
N GLU A 82 -2.46 -10.11 -9.76
CA GLU A 82 -3.09 -11.39 -10.07
C GLU A 82 -4.00 -11.87 -8.94
N LYS A 83 -3.60 -11.64 -7.68
CA LYS A 83 -4.37 -12.09 -6.52
C LYS A 83 -5.60 -11.22 -6.24
N PHE A 84 -5.48 -9.91 -6.34
CA PHE A 84 -6.47 -8.96 -5.82
C PHE A 84 -7.31 -8.31 -6.91
N GLY A 85 -6.77 -8.10 -8.12
CA GLY A 85 -7.50 -7.56 -9.26
C GLY A 85 -8.32 -6.32 -8.90
N ASP A 86 -9.63 -6.37 -9.14
CA ASP A 86 -10.58 -5.28 -8.91
C ASP A 86 -10.73 -4.85 -7.44
N GLN A 87 -10.15 -5.58 -6.47
CA GLN A 87 -10.10 -5.16 -5.06
C GLN A 87 -9.02 -4.10 -4.80
N ILE A 88 -8.10 -3.88 -5.75
CA ILE A 88 -7.06 -2.87 -5.61
C ILE A 88 -7.68 -1.50 -5.86
N ARG A 89 -7.70 -0.63 -4.84
CA ARG A 89 -8.26 0.73 -4.96
C ARG A 89 -7.17 1.78 -5.06
N VAL A 90 -6.05 1.54 -4.40
CA VAL A 90 -4.93 2.47 -4.31
C VAL A 90 -3.63 1.74 -4.61
N CYS A 91 -2.75 2.39 -5.35
CA CYS A 91 -1.37 1.99 -5.51
C CYS A 91 -0.45 3.06 -4.92
N HIS A 92 0.42 2.69 -3.99
CA HIS A 92 1.50 3.54 -3.53
C HIS A 92 2.73 3.35 -4.44
N LEU A 93 3.39 4.46 -4.75
CA LEU A 93 4.46 4.56 -5.73
C LEU A 93 5.69 5.17 -5.09
N HIS A 94 6.76 4.39 -5.04
CA HIS A 94 8.13 4.80 -4.72
C HIS A 94 9.09 3.70 -5.15
N ASP A 95 10.38 4.00 -5.19
CA ASP A 95 11.44 3.06 -5.55
C ASP A 95 12.34 2.74 -4.35
N ASN A 96 13.08 1.64 -4.44
CA ASN A 96 14.12 1.25 -3.49
C ASN A 96 15.07 0.19 -4.08
N ASP A 97 16.21 -0.03 -3.42
CA ASP A 97 17.19 -1.04 -3.81
C ASP A 97 16.86 -2.49 -3.39
N GLY A 98 15.65 -2.72 -2.86
CA GLY A 98 15.19 -4.02 -2.36
C GLY A 98 15.72 -4.40 -0.97
N THR A 99 16.50 -3.54 -0.31
CA THR A 99 17.06 -3.83 1.03
C THR A 99 16.31 -3.15 2.16
N SER A 100 15.65 -2.04 1.88
CA SER A 100 14.88 -1.26 2.85
C SER A 100 13.87 -0.36 2.17
N ASP A 101 12.91 0.12 2.95
CA ASP A 101 11.83 1.00 2.50
C ASP A 101 12.32 2.45 2.37
N GLN A 102 13.05 2.73 1.29
CA GLN A 102 13.82 3.98 1.12
C GLN A 102 12.97 5.15 0.62
N HIS A 103 11.82 4.90 0.00
CA HIS A 103 10.96 5.92 -0.61
C HIS A 103 11.68 6.80 -1.66
N GLU A 104 12.52 6.19 -2.50
CA GLU A 104 13.29 6.88 -3.54
C GLU A 104 12.40 7.34 -4.72
N PRO A 105 12.85 8.34 -5.52
CA PRO A 105 12.12 8.78 -6.70
C PRO A 105 11.88 7.67 -7.73
N LEU A 106 10.66 7.61 -8.28
CA LEU A 106 10.24 6.64 -9.29
C LEU A 106 9.95 7.33 -10.62
N ARG A 107 10.83 7.16 -11.61
CA ARG A 107 10.73 7.89 -12.90
C ARG A 107 9.77 7.25 -13.91
N ASP A 108 9.68 5.92 -13.93
CA ASP A 108 8.89 5.17 -14.93
C ASP A 108 7.52 4.74 -14.35
N TYR A 109 6.92 5.62 -13.55
CA TYR A 109 5.69 5.32 -12.81
C TYR A 109 4.47 5.07 -13.72
N ASP A 110 4.46 5.60 -14.94
CA ASP A 110 3.39 5.44 -15.93
C ASP A 110 3.16 3.96 -16.31
N GLU A 111 4.20 3.12 -16.23
CA GLU A 111 4.09 1.67 -16.48
C GLU A 111 3.19 0.99 -15.46
N PHE A 112 3.33 1.34 -14.17
CA PHE A 112 2.51 0.83 -13.09
C PHE A 112 1.06 1.33 -13.19
N MET A 113 0.87 2.58 -13.61
CA MET A 113 -0.46 3.14 -13.87
C MET A 113 -1.23 2.38 -14.96
N THR A 114 -0.50 1.78 -15.91
CA THR A 114 -1.09 0.97 -16.97
C THR A 114 -1.31 -0.47 -16.54
N ALA A 115 -0.42 -1.01 -15.70
CA ALA A 115 -0.42 -2.43 -15.33
C ALA A 115 -1.32 -2.77 -14.12
N ILE A 116 -1.52 -1.83 -13.20
CA ILE A 116 -2.23 -2.07 -11.94
C ILE A 116 -3.65 -1.50 -12.05
N PRO A 117 -4.71 -2.28 -11.79
CA PRO A 117 -6.10 -1.83 -11.91
C PRO A 117 -6.55 -1.02 -10.67
N ALA A 118 -5.75 -0.04 -10.23
CA ALA A 118 -6.09 0.84 -9.10
C ALA A 118 -6.87 2.09 -9.55
N ASP A 119 -7.72 2.62 -8.68
CA ASP A 119 -8.39 3.90 -8.96
C ASP A 119 -7.45 5.10 -8.78
N TYR A 120 -6.54 5.00 -7.80
CA TYR A 120 -5.64 6.07 -7.39
C TYR A 120 -4.20 5.59 -7.31
N PHE A 121 -3.29 6.46 -7.75
CA PHE A 121 -1.85 6.26 -7.66
C PHE A 121 -1.28 7.40 -6.82
N VAL A 122 -0.55 7.05 -5.75
CA VAL A 122 -0.07 8.00 -4.75
C VAL A 122 1.45 7.88 -4.66
N PHE A 123 2.15 8.98 -4.93
CA PHE A 123 3.57 9.08 -4.66
C PHE A 123 3.82 9.17 -3.15
N GLU A 124 4.58 8.21 -2.61
CA GLU A 124 5.01 8.21 -1.22
C GLU A 124 6.50 8.50 -1.15
N MET A 125 6.90 9.75 -1.36
CA MET A 125 8.29 10.20 -1.20
C MET A 125 8.41 11.12 0.01
N THR A 126 9.61 11.20 0.57
CA THR A 126 9.87 12.01 1.77
C THR A 126 10.03 13.51 1.47
N SER A 127 10.11 13.91 0.20
CA SER A 127 10.24 15.31 -0.20
C SER A 127 9.53 15.66 -1.51
N LEU A 128 9.14 16.93 -1.65
CA LEU A 128 8.58 17.46 -2.91
C LEU A 128 9.62 17.49 -4.05
N ALA A 129 10.91 17.57 -3.71
CA ALA A 129 11.99 17.49 -4.69
C ALA A 129 12.03 16.10 -5.34
N ASP A 130 11.85 15.04 -4.55
CA ASP A 130 11.86 13.64 -5.04
C ASP A 130 10.63 13.32 -5.89
N ILE A 131 9.46 13.88 -5.53
CA ILE A 131 8.29 13.88 -6.41
C ILE A 131 8.63 14.60 -7.72
N GLY A 132 9.27 15.77 -7.62
CA GLY A 132 9.77 16.53 -8.77
C GLY A 132 10.67 15.68 -9.68
N VAL A 133 11.61 14.93 -9.11
CA VAL A 133 12.48 14.01 -9.86
C VAL A 133 11.66 12.93 -10.58
N SER A 134 10.69 12.34 -9.89
CA SER A 134 9.80 11.27 -10.40
C SER A 134 9.01 11.74 -11.63
N VAL A 135 8.46 12.95 -11.58
CA VAL A 135 7.66 13.53 -12.68
C VAL A 135 8.47 14.35 -13.70
N GLY A 136 9.81 14.25 -13.68
CA GLY A 136 10.69 14.93 -14.63
C GLY A 136 10.77 16.46 -14.45
N ARG A 137 10.50 16.97 -13.24
CA ARG A 137 10.56 18.38 -12.85
C ARG A 137 11.39 18.57 -11.55
N PRO A 138 12.71 18.31 -11.58
CA PRO A 138 13.56 18.34 -10.39
C PRO A 138 13.70 19.74 -9.75
N ASP A 139 13.38 20.80 -10.50
CA ASP A 139 13.47 22.19 -10.03
C ASP A 139 12.20 22.70 -9.34
N VAL A 140 11.21 21.83 -9.09
CA VAL A 140 9.99 22.20 -8.36
C VAL A 140 10.36 22.57 -6.93
N THR A 141 10.31 23.86 -6.63
CA THR A 141 10.40 24.39 -5.29
C THR A 141 8.99 24.54 -4.72
N VAL A 142 8.82 24.21 -3.44
CA VAL A 142 7.58 24.49 -2.72
C VAL A 142 7.40 26.00 -2.72
N PRO A 143 6.26 26.55 -3.17
CA PRO A 143 5.98 27.97 -2.93
C PRO A 143 6.12 28.22 -1.43
N GLU A 144 6.82 29.30 -1.03
CA GLU A 144 6.81 29.70 0.37
C GLU A 144 5.33 29.83 0.79
N CYS A 145 4.93 29.02 1.77
CA CYS A 145 3.60 29.09 2.32
C CYS A 145 3.48 30.45 3.01
N GLU A 146 2.79 31.42 2.39
CA GLU A 146 2.40 32.64 3.08
C GLU A 146 1.45 32.24 4.22
N LEU A 147 1.98 32.18 5.44
CA LEU A 147 1.22 32.05 6.69
C LEU A 147 0.64 33.41 7.11
#